data_AF-A0A8S3WTC8-F1
#
_entry.id   AF-A0A8S3WTC8-F1
#
_cell.length_a   1.000
_cell.length_b   1.000
_cell.length_c   1.000
_cell.angle_alpha   90.00
_cell.angle_beta   90.00
_cell.angle_gamma   90.00
#
_symmetry.space_group_name_H-M   'P 1'
#
loop_
_entity.id
_entity.type
_entity.pdbx_description
1 polymer ?
#
loop_
_entity_poly.entity_id
_entity_poly.type
_entity_poly.pdbx_seq_one_letter_code
_entity_poly.pdbx_strand_id
1 'polypeptide(L)'
;MIKTVKLVISENGKDIETVNIETDTDPSHLYKSLEELRKLANATLTKLIEDSDDTDFLDEDTSSENEEDKVCSKPKKRKKKS
;
A
#
# COMPACT_ATOMS: atom_id res chain seq x y z
N MET A 1 -18.34 -18.74 -15.40
CA MET A 1 -18.37 -18.74 -13.92
C MET A 1 -16.95 -18.62 -13.41
N ILE A 2 -16.72 -17.72 -12.45
CA ILE A 2 -15.42 -17.54 -11.80
C ILE A 2 -15.29 -18.66 -10.77
N LYS A 3 -14.20 -19.43 -10.84
CA LYS A 3 -13.94 -20.58 -9.95
C LYS A 3 -12.81 -20.33 -8.96
N THR A 4 -11.93 -19.39 -9.29
CA THR A 4 -10.74 -19.12 -8.50
C THR A 4 -10.41 -17.65 -8.65
N VAL A 5 -10.10 -17.01 -7.54
CA VAL A 5 -9.52 -15.67 -7.51
C VAL A 5 -8.12 -15.78 -6.93
N LYS A 6 -7.16 -15.18 -7.64
CA LYS A 6 -5.75 -15.16 -7.28
C LYS A 6 -5.33 -13.72 -7.04
N LEU A 7 -4.73 -13.47 -5.89
CA LEU A 7 -4.01 -12.24 -5.56
C LEU A 7 -2.51 -12.54 -5.61
N VAL A 8 -1.77 -11.77 -6.38
CA VAL A 8 -0.30 -11.83 -6.43
C VAL A 8 0.23 -10.53 -5.88
N ILE A 9 1.07 -10.62 -4.85
CA ILE A 9 1.81 -9.49 -4.30
C ILE A 9 3.22 -9.58 -4.86
N SER A 10 3.65 -8.52 -5.53
CA SER A 10 4.97 -8.45 -6.16
C SER A 10 5.66 -7.16 -5.79
N GLU A 11 6.98 -7.23 -5.63
CA GLU A 11 7.85 -6.08 -5.40
C GLU A 11 9.03 -6.18 -6.36
N ASN A 12 9.37 -5.06 -6.99
CA ASN A 12 10.47 -4.99 -7.95
C ASN A 12 10.38 -6.05 -9.08
N GLY A 13 9.15 -6.40 -9.47
CA GLY A 13 8.89 -7.39 -10.52
C GLY A 13 9.11 -8.85 -10.09
N LYS A 14 9.30 -9.12 -8.81
CA LYS A 14 9.35 -10.46 -8.23
C LYS A 14 8.08 -10.72 -7.43
N ASP A 15 7.48 -11.89 -7.63
CA ASP A 15 6.37 -12.35 -6.81
C ASP A 15 6.90 -12.67 -5.41
N ILE A 16 6.40 -11.95 -4.40
CA ILE A 16 6.75 -12.17 -3.00
C ILE A 16 5.77 -13.17 -2.38
N GLU A 17 4.48 -12.97 -2.66
CA GLU A 17 3.43 -13.80 -2.07
C GLU A 17 2.26 -13.96 -3.01
N THR A 18 1.58 -15.09 -2.90
CA THR A 18 0.40 -15.41 -3.70
C THR A 18 -0.68 -15.98 -2.80
N VAL A 19 -1.85 -15.33 -2.82
CA VAL A 19 -3.06 -15.80 -2.14
C VAL A 19 -4.03 -16.32 -3.19
N ASN A 20 -4.40 -17.60 -3.08
CA ASN A 20 -5.41 -18.23 -3.93
C ASN A 20 -6.63 -18.59 -3.10
N ILE A 21 -7.81 -18.24 -3.60
CA ILE A 21 -9.08 -18.62 -2.98
C ILE A 21 -9.98 -19.23 -4.04
N GLU A 22 -10.54 -20.39 -3.71
CA GLU A 22 -11.60 -21.01 -4.50
C GLU A 22 -12.91 -20.27 -4.27
N THR A 23 -13.56 -19.87 -5.36
CA THR A 23 -14.84 -19.19 -5.29
C THR A 23 -15.94 -20.17 -5.62
N ASP A 24 -17.00 -20.14 -4.82
CA ASP A 24 -18.19 -20.90 -5.12
C ASP A 24 -18.95 -20.28 -6.31
N THR A 25 -19.63 -21.13 -7.06
CA THR A 25 -20.35 -20.76 -8.27
C THR A 25 -21.66 -20.04 -8.00
N ASP A 26 -22.16 -20.07 -6.77
CA ASP A 26 -23.34 -19.32 -6.33
C ASP A 26 -22.97 -17.83 -6.10
N PRO A 27 -23.64 -16.87 -6.78
CA PRO A 27 -23.41 -15.43 -6.58
C PRO A 27 -23.52 -14.97 -5.12
N SER A 28 -24.36 -15.62 -4.33
CA SER A 28 -24.57 -15.31 -2.90
C SER A 28 -23.35 -15.67 -2.06
N HIS A 29 -22.59 -16.66 -2.50
CA HIS A 29 -21.36 -17.15 -1.86
C HIS A 29 -20.12 -16.44 -2.41
N LEU A 30 -20.16 -15.96 -3.66
CA LEU A 30 -19.09 -15.19 -4.26
C LEU A 30 -18.73 -13.94 -3.44
N TYR A 31 -19.74 -13.22 -2.94
CA TYR A 31 -19.50 -12.05 -2.07
C TYR A 31 -18.76 -12.44 -0.78
N LYS A 32 -19.05 -13.60 -0.20
CA LYS A 32 -18.33 -14.09 0.99
C LYS A 32 -16.89 -14.41 0.66
N SER A 33 -16.63 -15.14 -0.43
CA SER A 33 -15.27 -15.46 -0.88
C SER A 33 -14.44 -14.21 -1.21
N LEU A 34 -15.07 -13.17 -1.76
CA LEU A 34 -14.39 -11.89 -2.04
C LEU A 34 -14.09 -11.10 -0.76
N GLU A 35 -14.99 -11.11 0.22
CA GLU A 35 -14.75 -10.47 1.52
C GLU A 35 -13.66 -11.20 2.31
N GLU A 36 -13.61 -12.53 2.24
CA GLU A 36 -12.52 -13.33 2.79
C GLU A 36 -11.19 -12.98 2.10
N LEU A 37 -11.17 -12.90 0.77
CA LEU A 37 -9.99 -12.48 0.02
C LEU A 37 -9.50 -11.10 0.47
N ARG A 38 -10.40 -10.13 0.62
CA ARG A 38 -10.06 -8.78 1.08
C ARG A 38 -9.41 -8.79 2.46
N LYS A 39 -9.97 -9.56 3.41
CA LYS A 39 -9.41 -9.68 4.76
C LYS A 39 -8.03 -10.31 4.73
N LEU A 40 -7.86 -11.37 3.94
CA LEU A 40 -6.60 -12.10 3.82
C LEU A 40 -5.53 -11.23 3.15
N ALA A 41 -5.87 -10.52 2.08
CA ALA A 41 -5.01 -9.55 1.42
C ALA A 41 -4.49 -8.48 2.39
N ASN A 42 -5.40 -7.90 3.17
CA ASN A 42 -5.03 -6.88 4.15
C ASN A 42 -4.11 -7.46 5.24
N ALA A 43 -4.43 -8.64 5.77
CA ALA A 43 -3.60 -9.29 6.78
C ALA A 43 -2.19 -9.60 6.24
N THR A 44 -2.08 -10.12 5.02
CA THR A 44 -0.80 -10.40 4.36
C THR A 44 0.00 -9.12 4.16
N LEU A 45 -0.62 -8.06 3.63
CA LEU A 45 0.07 -6.78 3.42
C LEU A 45 0.50 -6.13 4.74
N THR A 46 -0.35 -6.14 5.77
CA THR A 46 0.01 -5.64 7.11
C THR A 46 1.20 -6.38 7.67
N LYS A 47 1.20 -7.72 7.60
CA LYS A 47 2.33 -8.53 8.03
C LYS A 47 3.60 -8.19 7.24
N LEU A 48 3.49 -8.03 5.93
CA LEU A 48 4.64 -7.68 5.08
C LEU A 48 5.26 -6.33 5.46
N ILE A 49 4.42 -5.36 5.84
CA ILE A 49 4.87 -4.05 6.32
C ILE A 49 5.55 -4.19 7.69
N GLU A 50 4.94 -4.91 8.64
CA GLU A 50 5.51 -5.15 9.96
C GLU A 50 6.85 -5.90 9.88
N ASP A 51 6.96 -6.93 9.03
CA ASP A 51 8.19 -7.68 8.80
C ASP A 51 9.28 -6.83 8.11
N SER A 52 8.92 -5.72 7.43
CA SER A 52 9.86 -4.81 6.78
C SER A 52 10.40 -3.69 7.67
N ASP A 53 9.71 -3.38 8.78
CA ASP A 53 10.12 -2.34 9.74
C ASP A 53 11.14 -2.83 10.79
N ASP A 54 11.49 -4.12 10.81
CA ASP A 54 12.57 -4.67 11.67
C ASP A 54 13.99 -4.42 11.12
N THR A 55 14.11 -3.73 9.98
CA THR A 55 15.38 -3.24 9.44
C THR A 55 15.44 -1.71 9.51
N ASP A 56 16.01 -1.22 10.61
CA ASP A 56 16.78 0.04 10.79
C ASP A 56 16.40 0.80 12.07
N PHE A 57 16.75 0.17 13.21
CA PHE A 57 17.13 0.96 14.39
C PHE A 57 18.61 1.34 14.27
N LEU A 58 18.86 2.64 14.49
CA LEU A 58 20.13 3.35 14.69
C LEU A 58 20.75 4.01 13.45
N ASP A 59 20.33 5.25 13.20
CA ASP A 59 21.32 6.32 13.08
C ASP A 59 20.96 7.45 14.06
N GLU A 60 21.70 7.46 15.16
CA GLU A 60 21.81 8.55 16.11
C GLU A 60 22.51 9.71 15.41
N ASP A 61 21.75 10.58 14.74
CA ASP A 61 22.28 11.87 14.30
C ASP A 61 21.71 12.98 15.20
N THR A 62 22.39 13.15 16.32
CA THR A 62 22.29 14.34 17.15
C THR A 62 22.89 15.53 16.40
N SER A 63 22.07 16.38 15.77
CA SER A 63 22.37 17.82 15.62
C SER A 63 21.09 18.58 15.22
N SER A 64 20.47 19.27 16.18
CA SER A 64 20.60 20.71 16.44
C SER A 64 19.77 21.58 15.49
N GLU A 65 18.69 22.12 16.04
CA GLU A 65 18.08 23.43 15.76
C GLU A 65 18.04 23.93 14.30
N ASN A 66 16.82 24.05 13.73
CA ASN A 66 16.44 25.36 13.18
C ASN A 66 14.93 25.55 13.09
N GLU A 67 14.55 26.77 13.45
CA GLU A 67 13.23 27.35 13.64
C GLU A 67 12.30 27.43 12.42
N GLU A 68 11.00 27.41 12.75
CA GLU A 68 9.92 28.23 12.17
C GLU A 68 9.43 27.98 10.72
N ASP A 69 8.39 27.14 10.65
CA ASP A 69 7.03 27.54 10.21
C ASP A 69 6.93 28.87 9.43
N LYS A 70 6.72 28.82 8.09
CA LYS A 70 5.73 29.64 7.35
C LYS A 70 5.35 29.03 5.99
N VAL A 71 4.12 28.51 5.95
CA VAL A 71 3.29 28.42 4.75
C VAL A 71 3.06 29.81 4.16
N CYS A 72 3.48 30.06 2.91
CA CYS A 72 2.71 30.93 2.00
C CYS A 72 3.19 30.78 0.54
N SER A 73 2.47 29.97 -0.23
CA SER A 73 2.55 29.86 -1.68
C SER A 73 2.24 31.21 -2.36
N LYS A 74 3.22 31.81 -3.04
CA LYS A 74 2.97 32.94 -3.96
C LYS A 74 2.64 32.42 -5.37
N PRO A 75 1.50 32.80 -5.98
CA PRO A 75 1.23 32.43 -7.37
C PRO A 75 2.04 33.31 -8.35
N LYS A 76 2.81 32.66 -9.24
CA LYS A 76 3.55 33.31 -10.34
C LYS A 76 2.56 33.96 -11.32
N LYS A 77 2.51 35.29 -11.38
CA LYS A 77 1.79 36.03 -12.45
C LYS A 77 2.52 35.85 -13.79
N ARG A 78 1.88 35.24 -14.79
CA ARG A 78 2.31 35.24 -16.20
C ARG A 78 2.22 36.66 -16.77
N LYS A 79 3.32 37.23 -17.28
CA LYS A 79 3.29 38.45 -18.11
C LYS A 79 2.68 38.10 -19.48
N LYS A 80 1.59 38.78 -19.84
CA LYS A 80 1.02 38.79 -21.20
C LYS A 80 1.78 39.86 -21.99
N LYS A 81 2.42 39.49 -23.11
CA LYS A 81 2.95 40.44 -24.08
C LYS A 81 1.76 40.99 -24.88
N SER A 82 1.64 42.32 -24.94
CA SER A 82 0.95 43.05 -26.00
C SER A 82 1.75 44.33 -26.27
#